data_AF-A0A4R3NU27-F1
#
_entry.id   AF-A0A4R3NU27-F1
#
_cell.length_a   1.000
_cell.length_b   1.000
_cell.length_c   1.000
_cell.angle_alpha   90.00
_cell.angle_beta   90.00
_cell.angle_gamma   90.00
#
_symmetry.space_group_name_H-M   'P 1'
#
loop_
_entity.id
_entity.type
_entity.pdbx_description
1 polymer ?
#
loop_
_entity_poly.entity_id
_entity_poly.type
_entity_poly.pdbx_seq_one_letter_code
_entity_poly.pdbx_strand_id
1 'polypeptide(L)'
;MIPLISSLVTVCFAFACGIFLTLSYIEKPVWAVMRNPMTPNVSDETARTVHAALNRLIRLLPPTMMATMGTGTVLLAVQAWQRDFAWAPLTVLIVLVLCLGYMLSQLFGRIEAVKDYPSDGKIEIVREGLGKLAALHHIGLFSAALTVLLQVALVQA
;
A
#
# COMPACT_ATOMS: atom_id res chain seq x y z
N MET A 1 7.75 -16.94 -22.90
CA MET A 1 6.70 -16.56 -21.90
C MET A 1 7.28 -16.07 -20.59
N ILE A 2 8.25 -16.77 -19.98
CA ILE A 2 8.93 -16.38 -18.74
C ILE A 2 9.42 -14.91 -18.70
N PRO A 3 10.09 -14.36 -19.73
CA PRO A 3 10.52 -12.95 -19.69
C PRO A 3 9.33 -11.98 -19.68
N LEU A 4 8.28 -12.26 -20.46
CA LEU A 4 7.07 -11.44 -20.48
C LEU A 4 6.37 -11.41 -19.12
N ILE A 5 6.19 -12.57 -18.47
CA ILE A 5 5.58 -12.63 -17.14
C ILE A 5 6.44 -11.88 -16.13
N SER A 6 7.77 -12.06 -16.17
CA SER A 6 8.70 -11.33 -15.30
C SER A 6 8.54 -9.81 -15.45
N SER A 7 8.49 -9.31 -16.68
CA SER A 7 8.26 -7.88 -16.97
C SER A 7 6.89 -7.40 -16.48
N LEU A 8 5.81 -8.17 -16.70
CA LEU A 8 4.47 -7.81 -16.25
C LEU A 8 4.37 -7.74 -14.72
N VAL A 9 5.00 -8.68 -14.01
CA VAL A 9 5.11 -8.64 -12.54
C VAL A 9 5.82 -7.36 -12.11
N THR A 10 7.00 -7.08 -12.67
CA THR A 10 7.78 -5.88 -12.32
C THR A 10 6.98 -4.61 -12.57
N VAL A 11 6.28 -4.50 -13.71
CA VAL A 11 5.44 -3.35 -14.04
C VAL A 11 4.27 -3.20 -13.06
N CYS A 12 3.58 -4.29 -12.69
CA CYS A 12 2.47 -4.24 -11.74
C CYS A 12 2.93 -3.69 -10.37
N PHE A 13 4.01 -4.23 -9.82
CA PHE A 13 4.49 -3.80 -8.51
C PHE A 13 5.19 -2.44 -8.54
N ALA A 14 5.84 -2.08 -9.65
CA ALA A 14 6.37 -0.72 -9.84
C ALA A 14 5.24 0.30 -9.93
N PHE A 15 4.13 -0.02 -10.62
CA PHE A 15 2.95 0.83 -10.67
C PHE A 15 2.30 1.00 -9.29
N ALA A 16 2.11 -0.10 -8.55
CA ALA A 16 1.63 -0.07 -7.17
C ALA A 16 2.54 0.78 -6.26
N CYS A 17 3.87 0.62 -6.40
CA CYS A 17 4.86 1.41 -5.68
C CYS A 17 4.76 2.89 -6.03
N GLY A 18 4.60 3.26 -7.30
CA GLY A 18 4.43 4.64 -7.75
C GLY A 18 3.16 5.31 -7.20
N ILE A 19 2.04 4.58 -7.16
CA ILE A 19 0.80 5.05 -6.53
C ILE A 19 1.04 5.34 -5.04
N PHE A 20 1.61 4.38 -4.32
CA PHE A 20 1.87 4.54 -2.90
C PHE A 20 2.90 5.64 -2.61
N LEU A 21 3.93 5.78 -3.44
CA LEU A 21 4.89 6.87 -3.31
C LEU A 21 4.19 8.23 -3.48
N THR A 22 3.29 8.35 -4.45
CA THR A 22 2.51 9.57 -4.69
C THR A 22 1.64 9.91 -3.48
N LEU A 23 0.92 8.93 -2.92
CA LEU A 23 0.17 9.10 -1.68
C LEU A 23 1.07 9.53 -0.52
N SER A 24 2.30 9.00 -0.46
CA SER A 24 3.25 9.29 0.62
C SER A 24 3.66 10.77 0.63
N TYR A 25 3.78 11.37 -0.56
CA TYR A 25 4.01 12.81 -0.70
C TYR A 25 2.82 13.65 -0.23
N ILE A 26 1.58 13.20 -0.49
CA ILE A 26 0.36 13.86 0.01
C ILE A 26 0.28 13.77 1.54
N GLU A 27 0.69 12.65 2.11
CA GLU A 27 0.67 12.39 3.55
C GLU A 27 1.85 13.01 4.31
N LYS A 28 2.91 13.43 3.62
CA LYS A 28 4.13 13.98 4.23
C LYS A 28 3.88 15.03 5.33
N PRO A 29 2.94 15.99 5.17
CA PRO A 29 2.67 16.98 6.21
C PRO A 29 2.13 16.40 7.52
N VAL A 30 1.58 15.18 7.49
CA VAL A 30 0.89 14.55 8.63
C VAL A 30 1.58 13.27 9.11
N TRP A 31 2.82 12.99 8.66
CA TRP A 31 3.55 11.80 9.10
C TRP A 31 3.74 11.73 10.63
N ALA A 32 3.87 12.87 11.30
CA ALA A 32 3.98 12.89 12.76
C ALA A 32 2.72 12.32 13.44
N VAL A 33 1.55 12.47 12.82
CA VAL A 33 0.25 11.96 13.29
C VAL A 33 0.20 10.42 13.23
N MET A 34 0.99 9.79 12.35
CA MET A 34 1.10 8.32 12.27
C MET A 34 1.65 7.70 13.56
N ARG A 35 2.57 8.38 14.22
CA ARG A 35 3.19 7.92 15.47
C ARG A 35 2.45 8.41 16.70
N ASN A 36 2.03 9.67 16.68
CA ASN A 36 1.27 10.29 17.76
C ASN A 36 0.16 11.14 17.16
N PRO A 37 -1.10 10.66 17.15
CA PRO A 37 -2.23 11.37 16.58
C PRO A 37 -2.39 12.79 17.15
N MET A 38 -2.09 12.98 18.44
CA MET A 38 -2.27 14.25 19.16
C MET A 38 -1.02 15.12 19.18
N THR A 39 -0.07 14.90 18.28
CA THR A 39 1.15 15.72 18.19
C THR A 39 0.83 17.20 17.90
N PRO A 40 1.42 18.16 18.63
CA PRO A 40 1.22 19.58 18.35
C PRO A 40 1.91 20.04 17.05
N ASN A 41 2.77 19.22 16.46
CA ASN A 41 3.55 19.54 15.26
C ASN A 41 2.71 19.66 13.98
N VAL A 42 1.43 19.25 14.04
CA VAL A 42 0.51 19.29 12.89
C VAL A 42 -0.71 20.07 13.33
N SER A 43 -1.01 21.16 12.62
CA SER A 43 -2.22 21.95 12.87
C SER A 43 -3.47 21.18 12.48
N ASP A 44 -4.59 21.48 13.14
CA ASP A 44 -5.87 20.84 12.85
C ASP A 44 -6.35 21.12 11.41
N GLU A 45 -6.09 22.33 10.90
CA GLU A 45 -6.34 22.70 9.51
C GLU A 45 -5.56 21.80 8.53
N THR A 46 -4.28 21.54 8.82
CA THR A 46 -3.44 20.64 8.00
C THR A 46 -4.00 19.22 8.04
N ALA A 47 -4.34 18.71 9.23
CA ALA A 47 -4.90 17.38 9.39
C ALA A 47 -6.22 17.23 8.61
N ARG A 48 -7.13 18.20 8.70
CA ARG A 48 -8.41 18.20 7.96
C ARG A 48 -8.20 18.29 6.45
N THR A 49 -7.27 19.13 6.00
CA THR A 49 -6.95 19.29 4.57
C THR A 49 -6.43 17.99 3.97
N VAL A 50 -5.46 17.35 4.62
CA VAL A 50 -4.92 16.07 4.15
C VAL A 50 -5.96 14.96 4.26
N HIS A 51 -6.74 14.90 5.35
CA HIS A 51 -7.84 13.96 5.48
C HIS A 51 -8.86 14.09 4.34
N ALA A 52 -9.27 15.31 3.99
CA ALA A 52 -10.19 15.55 2.89
C ALA A 52 -9.58 15.13 1.53
N ALA A 53 -8.29 15.38 1.30
CA ALA A 53 -7.59 14.94 0.11
C ALA A 53 -7.57 13.40 0.01
N LEU A 54 -7.19 12.72 1.09
CA LEU A 54 -7.18 11.25 1.14
C LEU A 54 -8.58 10.66 1.02
N ASN A 55 -9.60 11.29 1.62
CA ASN A 55 -10.99 10.82 1.54
C ASN A 55 -11.57 10.89 0.11
N ARG A 56 -11.06 11.79 -0.74
CA ARG A 56 -11.39 11.78 -2.17
C ARG A 56 -10.70 10.63 -2.90
N LEU A 57 -9.43 10.38 -2.57
CA LEU A 57 -8.60 9.37 -3.24
C LEU A 57 -8.97 7.93 -2.87
N ILE A 58 -9.32 7.67 -1.61
CA ILE A 58 -9.76 6.35 -1.10
C ILE A 58 -11.05 5.84 -1.77
N ARG A 59 -11.80 6.68 -2.50
CA ARG A 59 -12.96 6.19 -3.27
C ARG A 59 -12.57 5.51 -4.58
N LEU A 60 -11.39 5.83 -5.12
CA LEU A 60 -10.90 5.34 -6.42
C LEU A 60 -9.72 4.38 -6.29
N LEU A 61 -8.86 4.61 -5.30
CA LEU A 61 -7.61 3.86 -5.14
C LEU A 61 -7.79 2.42 -4.67
N PRO A 62 -8.67 2.07 -3.70
CA PRO A 62 -8.76 0.70 -3.22
C PRO A 62 -9.13 -0.32 -4.30
N PRO A 63 -10.12 -0.08 -5.19
CA PRO A 63 -10.40 -0.99 -6.30
C PRO A 63 -9.19 -1.15 -7.23
N THR A 64 -8.52 -0.05 -7.57
CA THR A 64 -7.34 -0.03 -8.45
C THR A 64 -6.17 -0.80 -7.84
N MET A 65 -5.92 -0.60 -6.55
CA MET A 65 -4.85 -1.28 -5.82
C MET A 65 -5.16 -2.76 -5.60
N MET A 66 -6.41 -3.12 -5.30
CA MET A 66 -6.84 -4.51 -5.21
C MET A 66 -6.64 -5.24 -6.54
N ALA A 67 -7.04 -4.60 -7.66
CA ALA A 67 -6.82 -5.15 -8.99
C ALA A 67 -5.33 -5.30 -9.29
N THR A 68 -4.53 -4.25 -9.08
CA THR A 68 -3.08 -4.24 -9.36
C THR A 68 -2.34 -5.30 -8.54
N MET A 69 -2.56 -5.32 -7.22
CA MET A 69 -1.93 -6.29 -6.32
C MET A 69 -2.40 -7.71 -6.60
N GLY A 70 -3.69 -7.90 -6.86
CA GLY A 70 -4.28 -9.20 -7.22
C GLY A 70 -3.69 -9.75 -8.51
N THR A 71 -3.65 -8.94 -9.58
CA THR A 71 -3.02 -9.30 -10.85
C THR A 71 -1.53 -9.62 -10.66
N GLY A 72 -0.78 -8.79 -9.93
CA GLY A 72 0.62 -9.06 -9.61
C GLY A 72 0.83 -10.37 -8.86
N THR A 73 -0.07 -10.70 -7.94
CA THR A 73 -0.04 -11.95 -7.16
C THR A 73 -0.29 -13.17 -8.04
N VAL A 74 -1.28 -13.11 -8.93
CA VAL A 74 -1.56 -14.18 -9.91
C VAL A 74 -0.38 -14.35 -10.86
N LEU A 75 0.21 -13.27 -11.34
CA LEU A 75 1.39 -13.32 -12.22
C LEU A 75 2.60 -13.94 -11.52
N LEU A 76 2.83 -13.65 -10.24
CA LEU A 76 3.89 -14.31 -9.45
C LEU A 76 3.62 -15.80 -9.27
N ALA A 77 2.38 -16.22 -9.04
CA ALA A 77 2.02 -17.63 -8.98
C ALA A 77 2.26 -18.34 -10.33
N VAL A 78 1.90 -17.70 -11.44
CA VAL A 78 2.20 -18.20 -12.79
C VAL A 78 3.71 -18.26 -13.03
N GLN A 79 4.48 -17.26 -12.57
CA GLN A 79 5.94 -17.25 -12.70
C GLN A 79 6.59 -18.39 -11.89
N ALA A 80 6.12 -18.63 -10.66
CA ALA A 80 6.59 -19.75 -9.85
C ALA A 80 6.28 -21.09 -10.52
N TRP A 81 5.08 -21.25 -11.08
CA TRP A 81 4.73 -22.44 -11.84
C TRP A 81 5.59 -22.63 -13.10
N GLN A 82 5.84 -21.58 -13.88
CA GLN A 82 6.69 -21.64 -15.08
C GLN A 82 8.17 -21.95 -14.78
N ARG A 83 8.58 -21.83 -13.52
CA ARG A 83 9.93 -22.16 -13.03
C ARG A 83 9.92 -23.38 -12.12
N ASP A 84 8.96 -24.28 -12.31
CA ASP A 84 8.82 -25.55 -11.58
C ASP A 84 8.88 -25.39 -10.06
N PHE A 85 8.31 -24.29 -9.55
CA PHE A 85 8.30 -23.94 -8.13
C PHE A 85 9.69 -23.87 -7.49
N ALA A 86 10.71 -23.46 -8.24
CA ALA A 86 12.03 -23.17 -7.70
C ALA A 86 11.94 -22.21 -6.50
N TRP A 87 12.86 -22.36 -5.54
CA TRP A 87 12.84 -21.58 -4.30
C TRP A 87 12.85 -20.08 -4.51
N ALA A 88 13.62 -19.58 -5.48
CA ALA A 88 13.76 -18.14 -5.72
C ALA A 88 12.42 -17.43 -6.07
N PRO A 89 11.66 -17.82 -7.12
CA PRO A 89 10.34 -17.23 -7.39
C PRO A 89 9.32 -17.52 -6.29
N LEU A 90 9.42 -18.69 -5.62
CA LEU A 90 8.53 -19.05 -4.53
C LEU A 90 8.71 -18.12 -3.32
N THR A 91 9.95 -17.74 -2.99
CA THR A 91 10.24 -16.77 -1.92
C THR A 91 9.60 -15.43 -2.20
N VAL A 92 9.66 -14.92 -3.44
CA VAL A 92 9.02 -13.64 -3.80
C VAL A 92 7.51 -13.71 -3.57
N LEU A 93 6.87 -14.80 -3.99
CA LEU A 93 5.43 -15.02 -3.79
C LEU A 93 5.07 -15.13 -2.30
N ILE A 94 5.82 -15.91 -1.52
CA ILE A 94 5.57 -16.09 -0.08
C ILE A 94 5.68 -14.75 0.65
N VAL A 95 6.74 -13.98 0.38
CA VAL A 95 6.93 -12.66 0.99
C VAL A 95 5.74 -11.75 0.68
N LEU A 96 5.32 -11.67 -0.58
CA LEU A 96 4.15 -10.88 -0.95
C LEU A 96 2.89 -11.33 -0.23
N VAL A 97 2.60 -12.64 -0.20
CA VAL A 97 1.40 -13.19 0.45
C VAL A 97 1.40 -12.89 1.94
N LEU A 98 2.55 -12.97 2.62
CA LEU A 98 2.66 -12.58 4.03
C LEU A 98 2.39 -11.09 4.23
N CYS A 99 2.94 -10.22 3.37
CA CYS A 99 2.67 -8.78 3.43
C CYS A 99 1.19 -8.46 3.17
N LEU A 100 0.56 -9.09 2.17
CA LEU A 100 -0.86 -8.93 1.87
C LEU A 100 -1.74 -9.45 2.99
N GLY A 101 -1.43 -10.63 3.55
CA GLY A 101 -2.14 -11.19 4.69
C GLY A 101 -2.09 -10.28 5.92
N TYR A 102 -0.90 -9.75 6.22
CA TYR A 102 -0.74 -8.76 7.29
C TYR A 102 -1.55 -7.49 7.01
N MET A 103 -1.47 -6.93 5.80
CA MET A 103 -2.25 -5.75 5.42
C MET A 103 -3.75 -6.00 5.57
N LEU A 104 -4.29 -7.07 4.97
CA LEU A 104 -5.71 -7.41 5.02
C LEU A 104 -6.23 -7.60 6.44
N SER A 105 -5.41 -8.17 7.34
CA SER A 105 -5.75 -8.31 8.76
C SER A 105 -5.96 -6.97 9.47
N GLN A 106 -5.37 -5.89 8.96
CA GLN A 106 -5.48 -4.54 9.53
C GLN A 106 -6.33 -3.59 8.68
N LEU A 107 -6.63 -3.94 7.42
CA LEU A 107 -7.18 -3.04 6.42
C LEU A 107 -8.64 -2.66 6.70
N PHE A 108 -9.51 -3.66 6.88
CA PHE A 108 -10.96 -3.44 6.90
C PHE A 108 -11.41 -2.60 8.11
N GLY A 109 -10.97 -2.94 9.32
CA GLY A 109 -11.35 -2.18 10.52
C GLY A 109 -10.79 -0.75 10.58
N ARG A 110 -9.71 -0.45 9.85
CA ARG A 110 -9.06 0.88 9.85
C ARG A 110 -9.54 1.79 8.73
N ILE A 111 -9.85 1.25 7.56
CA ILE A 111 -10.37 2.02 6.43
C ILE A 111 -11.79 2.49 6.68
N GLU A 112 -12.65 1.63 7.23
CA GLU A 112 -14.07 1.94 7.47
C GLU A 112 -14.24 3.05 8.53
N ALA A 113 -13.39 3.04 9.57
CA ALA A 113 -13.36 4.09 10.58
C ALA A 113 -12.96 5.49 10.06
N VAL A 114 -12.35 5.58 8.88
CA VAL A 114 -11.85 6.84 8.29
C VAL A 114 -12.71 7.30 7.12
N LYS A 115 -13.14 6.37 6.27
CA LYS A 115 -13.92 6.65 5.06
C LYS A 115 -15.28 7.28 5.39
N ASP A 116 -15.90 6.84 6.48
CA ASP A 116 -17.26 7.24 6.84
C ASP A 116 -17.29 8.40 7.85
N TYR A 117 -16.13 8.88 8.30
CA TYR A 117 -16.06 10.01 9.23
C TYR A 117 -15.92 11.35 8.48
N PRO A 118 -16.77 12.35 8.77
CA PRO A 118 -16.70 13.65 8.11
C PRO A 118 -15.42 14.41 8.50
N SER A 119 -14.75 15.02 7.51
CA SER A 119 -13.47 15.73 7.70
C SER A 119 -13.59 16.96 8.60
N ASP A 120 -14.79 17.52 8.79
CA ASP A 120 -15.15 18.61 9.70
C ASP A 120 -15.62 18.13 11.08
N GLY A 121 -15.62 16.81 11.33
CA GLY A 121 -15.98 16.22 12.62
C GLY A 121 -14.97 16.47 13.75
N LYS A 122 -15.06 15.69 14.84
CA LYS A 122 -14.15 15.76 16.00
C LYS A 122 -12.72 15.52 15.55
N ILE A 123 -11.83 16.45 15.91
CA ILE A 123 -10.48 16.49 15.36
C ILE A 123 -9.63 15.30 15.83
N GLU A 124 -9.88 14.81 17.04
CA GLU A 124 -9.21 13.65 17.61
C GLU A 124 -9.43 12.40 16.73
N ILE A 125 -10.67 12.22 16.27
CA ILE A 125 -11.06 11.08 15.41
C ILE A 125 -10.45 11.24 14.02
N VAL A 126 -10.49 12.45 13.45
CA VAL A 126 -9.86 12.75 12.15
C VAL A 126 -8.36 12.45 12.19
N ARG A 127 -7.67 12.86 13.26
CA ARG A 127 -6.23 12.66 13.43
C ARG A 127 -5.87 11.21 13.66
N GLU A 128 -6.61 10.50 14.51
CA GLU A 128 -6.40 9.07 14.73
C GLU A 128 -6.63 8.26 13.46
N GLY A 129 -7.71 8.57 12.75
CA GLY A 129 -8.02 7.97 11.46
C GLY A 129 -6.94 8.21 10.42
N LEU A 130 -6.53 9.47 10.26
CA LEU A 130 -5.47 9.87 9.35
C LEU A 130 -4.14 9.16 9.64
N GLY A 131 -3.75 9.08 10.92
CA GLY A 131 -2.53 8.39 11.34
C GLY A 131 -2.58 6.89 11.03
N LYS A 132 -3.70 6.23 11.31
CA LYS A 132 -3.91 4.80 11.00
C LYS A 132 -3.90 4.52 9.50
N LEU A 133 -4.55 5.37 8.70
CA LEU A 133 -4.62 5.23 7.25
C LEU A 133 -3.23 5.41 6.63
N ALA A 134 -2.50 6.46 7.01
CA ALA A 134 -1.15 6.70 6.54
C ALA A 134 -0.19 5.56 6.97
N ALA A 135 -0.30 5.02 8.19
CA ALA A 135 0.50 3.86 8.60
C ALA A 135 0.24 2.62 7.73
N LEU A 136 -1.02 2.32 7.46
CA LEU A 136 -1.41 1.20 6.59
C LEU A 136 -0.92 1.40 5.16
N HIS A 137 -0.99 2.64 4.67
CA HIS A 137 -0.50 3.02 3.37
C HIS A 137 1.02 2.79 3.24
N HIS A 138 1.83 3.20 4.23
CA HIS A 138 3.28 2.97 4.21
C HIS A 138 3.67 1.49 4.30
N ILE A 139 2.87 0.65 4.96
CA ILE A 139 3.03 -0.81 4.90
C ILE A 139 2.81 -1.31 3.47
N GLY A 140 1.80 -0.79 2.77
CA GLY A 140 1.56 -1.06 1.36
C GLY A 140 2.74 -0.65 0.46
N LEU A 141 3.28 0.55 0.68
CA LEU A 141 4.47 1.04 -0.03
C LEU A 141 5.66 0.10 0.17
N PHE A 142 5.93 -0.28 1.42
CA PHE A 142 7.01 -1.20 1.76
C PHE A 142 6.84 -2.56 1.06
N SER A 143 5.63 -3.12 1.10
CA SER A 143 5.31 -4.39 0.43
C SER A 143 5.58 -4.30 -1.08
N ALA A 144 5.04 -3.29 -1.75
CA ALA A 144 5.24 -3.11 -3.20
C ALA A 144 6.72 -2.92 -3.56
N ALA A 145 7.43 -2.04 -2.82
CA ALA A 145 8.84 -1.77 -3.05
C ALA A 145 9.71 -3.03 -2.84
N LEU A 146 9.46 -3.79 -1.77
CA LEU A 146 10.16 -5.03 -1.49
C LEU A 146 9.93 -6.07 -2.60
N THR A 147 8.69 -6.23 -3.06
CA THR A 147 8.39 -7.14 -4.18
C THR A 147 9.08 -6.70 -5.47
N VAL A 148 9.14 -5.41 -5.79
CA VAL A 148 9.91 -4.92 -6.96
C VAL A 148 11.38 -5.25 -6.81
N LEU A 149 12.00 -4.99 -5.65
CA LEU A 149 13.42 -5.27 -5.43
C LEU A 149 13.73 -6.76 -5.57
N LEU A 150 12.92 -7.62 -4.95
CA LEU A 150 13.04 -9.08 -5.06
C LEU A 150 12.86 -9.54 -6.51
N GLN A 151 11.93 -8.93 -7.24
CA GLN A 151 11.70 -9.27 -8.64
C GLN A 151 12.87 -8.86 -9.54
N VAL A 152 13.44 -7.67 -9.32
CA VAL A 152 14.63 -7.23 -10.05
C VAL A 152 15.80 -8.18 -9.76
N ALA A 153 16.03 -8.53 -8.49
CA ALA A 153 17.06 -9.49 -8.12
C ALA A 153 16.87 -10.85 -8.78
N LEU A 154 15.63 -11.36 -8.82
CA LEU A 154 15.27 -12.63 -9.45
C LEU A 154 15.46 -12.63 -10.98
N VAL A 155 15.31 -11.47 -11.63
CA VAL A 155 15.49 -11.34 -13.09
C VAL A 155 16.96 -11.16 -13.47
N GLN A 156 17.78 -10.64 -12.56
CA GLN A 156 19.21 -10.43 -12.79
C GLN A 156 20.10 -11.63 -12.39
N ALA A 157 19.56 -12.56 -11.59
CA ALA A 157 20.20 -13.82 -11.21
C ALA A 157 20.08 -14.89 -12.30
#